data_AF-A0A524M6T3-F1
#
_entry.id   AF-A0A524M6T3-F1
#
_cell.length_a   1.000
_cell.length_b   1.000
_cell.length_c   1.000
_cell.angle_alpha   90.00
_cell.angle_beta   90.00
_cell.angle_gamma   90.00
#
_symmetry.space_group_name_H-M   'P 1'
#
loop_
_entity.id
_entity.type
_entity.pdbx_description
1 polymer ?
#
loop_
_entity_poly.entity_id
_entity_poly.type
_entity_poly.pdbx_seq_one_letter_code
_entity_poly.pdbx_strand_id
1 'polypeptide(L)'
;MKDESRKLFLKYGEKYQKAIKEENYIEAFVAILAGIREADEKNDREVIKVMIGLVKTLNLLISAKYGVLHRNHLGAYAHKCFLCANNYKKEELFSGSEGAICKNCAILAHKTFSLSP
;
A
#
# COMPACT_ATOMS: atom_id res chain seq x y z
N MET A 1 15.99 9.26 14.53
CA MET A 1 16.08 7.91 13.95
C MET A 1 17.38 7.25 14.37
N LYS A 2 17.27 6.11 15.07
CA LYS A 2 18.41 5.30 15.54
C LYS A 2 19.08 4.59 14.36
N ASP A 3 20.32 4.11 14.51
CA ASP A 3 21.05 3.46 13.42
C ASP A 3 20.35 2.20 12.88
N GLU A 4 19.78 1.37 13.75
CA GLU A 4 19.02 0.17 13.33
C GLU A 4 17.73 0.54 12.59
N SER A 5 17.03 1.59 13.03
CA SER A 5 15.87 2.15 12.35
C SER A 5 16.23 2.64 10.93
N ARG A 6 17.40 3.29 10.81
CA ARG A 6 17.90 3.79 9.53
C ARG A 6 18.26 2.66 8.57
N LYS A 7 18.95 1.61 9.04
CA LYS A 7 19.26 0.42 8.24
C LYS A 7 17.99 -0.24 7.72
N LEU A 8 16.99 -0.38 8.59
CA LEU A 8 15.70 -0.95 8.24
C LEU A 8 14.98 -0.13 7.17
N PHE A 9 14.93 1.18 7.36
CA PHE A 9 14.35 2.09 6.38
C PHE A 9 15.08 2.03 5.03
N LEU A 10 16.41 2.03 5.01
CA LEU A 10 17.18 1.95 3.77
C LEU A 10 16.94 0.64 3.02
N LYS A 11 17.01 -0.50 3.73
CA LYS A 11 16.77 -1.84 3.15
C LYS A 11 15.44 -1.93 2.39
N TYR A 12 14.36 -1.43 2.98
CA TYR A 12 13.02 -1.51 2.36
C TYR A 12 12.69 -0.31 1.47
N GLY A 13 13.27 0.86 1.76
CA GLY A 13 13.18 2.06 0.94
C GLY A 13 13.85 1.88 -0.42
N GLU A 14 15.01 1.20 -0.48
CA GLU A 14 15.68 0.87 -1.74
C GLU A 14 14.85 -0.08 -2.61
N LYS A 15 14.26 -1.12 -2.01
CA LYS A 15 13.34 -2.04 -2.70
C LYS A 15 12.11 -1.31 -3.24
N TYR A 16 11.51 -0.45 -2.41
CA TYR A 16 10.39 0.40 -2.82
C TYR A 16 10.79 1.29 -4.01
N GLN A 17 11.90 2.01 -3.92
CA GLN A 17 12.35 2.91 -4.99
C GLN A 17 12.66 2.17 -6.29
N LYS A 18 13.29 0.99 -6.21
CA LYS A 18 13.55 0.14 -7.37
C LYS A 18 12.23 -0.25 -8.03
N ALA A 19 11.29 -0.77 -7.25
CA ALA A 19 9.99 -1.21 -7.77
C ALA A 19 9.18 -0.05 -8.38
N ILE A 20 9.25 1.16 -7.80
CA ILE A 20 8.65 2.37 -8.38
C ILE A 20 9.26 2.70 -9.76
N LYS A 21 10.59 2.64 -9.90
CA LYS A 21 11.28 2.92 -11.17
C LYS A 21 10.93 1.91 -12.27
N GLU A 22 10.68 0.67 -11.87
CA GLU A 22 10.25 -0.42 -12.76
C GLU A 22 8.73 -0.43 -12.98
N GLU A 23 8.01 0.56 -12.41
CA GLU A 23 6.54 0.66 -12.44
C GLU A 23 5.81 -0.57 -11.87
N ASN A 24 6.51 -1.35 -11.05
CA ASN A 24 5.97 -2.52 -10.37
C ASN A 24 5.36 -2.12 -9.01
N TYR A 25 4.16 -1.56 -9.05
CA TYR A 25 3.50 -1.04 -7.84
C TYR A 25 3.11 -2.12 -6.82
N ILE A 26 2.93 -3.37 -7.26
CA ILE A 26 2.70 -4.50 -6.35
C ILE A 26 3.97 -4.75 -5.53
N GLU A 27 5.13 -4.82 -6.18
CA GLU A 27 6.41 -5.04 -5.49
C GLU A 27 6.79 -3.85 -4.60
N ALA A 28 6.46 -2.63 -5.01
CA ALA A 28 6.61 -1.45 -4.17
C ALA A 28 5.76 -1.55 -2.90
N PHE A 29 4.51 -2.00 -3.01
CA PHE A 29 3.63 -2.20 -1.84
C PHE A 29 4.14 -3.31 -0.93
N VAL A 30 4.61 -4.42 -1.49
CA VAL A 30 5.19 -5.54 -0.74
C VAL A 30 6.43 -5.11 0.05
N ALA A 31 7.31 -4.31 -0.56
CA ALA A 31 8.49 -3.78 0.12
C ALA A 31 8.12 -2.95 1.36
N ILE A 32 7.07 -2.13 1.26
CA ILE A 32 6.58 -1.32 2.38
C ILE A 32 6.01 -2.21 3.49
N LEU A 33 5.15 -3.18 3.16
CA LEU A 33 4.54 -4.08 4.14
C LEU A 33 5.60 -4.93 4.88
N ALA A 34 6.61 -5.43 4.16
CA ALA A 34 7.72 -6.15 4.78
C ALA A 34 8.51 -5.25 5.75
N GLY A 35 8.71 -3.97 5.39
CA GLY A 35 9.31 -2.97 6.27
C GLY A 35 8.47 -2.68 7.52
N ILE A 36 7.15 -2.61 7.40
CA ILE A 36 6.23 -2.43 8.55
C ILE A 36 6.32 -3.64 9.47
N ARG A 37 6.26 -4.87 8.93
CA ARG A 37 6.34 -6.10 9.74
C ARG A 37 7.63 -6.19 10.54
N GLU A 38 8.79 -6.03 9.88
CA GLU A 38 10.08 -6.11 10.58
C GLU A 38 10.26 -4.95 11.57
N ALA A 39 9.69 -3.77 11.29
CA ALA A 39 9.67 -2.66 12.24
C ALA A 39 8.78 -2.95 13.45
N ASP A 40 7.62 -3.59 13.26
CA ASP A 40 6.71 -3.98 14.34
C ASP A 40 7.32 -5.04 15.25
N GLU A 41 7.97 -6.05 14.68
CA GLU A 41 8.76 -7.06 15.41
C GLU A 41 9.87 -6.43 16.28
N LYS A 42 10.43 -5.30 15.83
CA LYS A 42 11.44 -4.52 16.55
C LYS A 42 10.87 -3.39 17.42
N ASN A 43 9.53 -3.26 17.46
CA ASN A 43 8.79 -2.16 18.09
C ASN A 43 9.28 -0.76 17.67
N ASP A 44 9.70 -0.62 16.41
CA ASP A 44 10.23 0.60 15.82
C ASP A 44 9.11 1.45 15.21
N ARG A 45 8.48 2.24 16.08
CA ARG A 45 7.37 3.12 15.70
C ARG A 45 7.76 4.22 14.72
N GLU A 46 9.04 4.63 14.66
CA GLU A 46 9.48 5.64 13.70
C GLU A 46 9.47 5.08 12.28
N VAL A 47 10.03 3.88 12.08
CA VAL A 47 10.04 3.24 10.75
C VAL A 47 8.64 2.90 10.29
N ILE A 48 7.76 2.40 11.17
CA ILE A 48 6.35 2.13 10.84
C ILE A 48 5.67 3.40 10.30
N LYS A 49 5.86 4.55 10.96
CA LYS A 49 5.28 5.84 10.51
C LYS A 49 5.78 6.22 9.12
N VAL A 50 7.07 6.07 8.85
CA VAL A 50 7.67 6.37 7.55
C VAL A 50 7.11 5.45 6.47
N MET A 51 7.04 4.14 6.74
CA MET A 51 6.51 3.16 5.82
C MET A 51 5.02 3.41 5.48
N ILE A 52 4.21 3.76 6.48
CA ILE A 52 2.81 4.19 6.25
C ILE A 52 2.76 5.43 5.32
N GLY A 53 3.69 6.37 5.46
CA GLY A 53 3.84 7.50 4.54
C GLY A 53 4.13 7.06 3.09
N LEU A 54 4.95 6.03 2.90
CA LEU A 54 5.22 5.45 1.59
C LEU A 54 3.99 4.77 0.97
N VAL A 55 3.12 4.14 1.78
CA VAL A 55 1.84 3.59 1.29
C VAL A 55 0.97 4.70 0.69
N LYS A 56 0.83 5.83 1.39
CA LYS A 56 0.08 6.98 0.90
C LYS A 56 0.65 7.52 -0.41
N THR A 57 1.98 7.67 -0.46
CA THR A 57 2.69 8.11 -1.67
C THR A 57 2.45 7.16 -2.84
N LEU A 58 2.54 5.84 -2.61
CA LEU A 58 2.26 4.83 -3.62
C LEU A 58 0.82 4.90 -4.12
N ASN A 59 -0.15 5.05 -3.22
CA ASN A 59 -1.56 5.20 -3.60
C ASN A 59 -1.80 6.45 -4.46
N LEU A 60 -1.14 7.57 -4.14
CA LEU A 60 -1.20 8.78 -4.97
C LEU A 60 -0.59 8.55 -6.36
N LEU A 61 0.55 7.85 -6.45
CA LEU A 61 1.19 7.51 -7.73
C LEU A 61 0.31 6.60 -8.58
N ILE A 62 -0.26 5.55 -8.00
CA ILE A 62 -1.21 4.67 -8.67
C ILE A 62 -2.45 5.47 -9.12
N SER A 63 -2.96 6.36 -8.28
CA SER A 63 -4.15 7.17 -8.60
C SER A 63 -3.90 8.16 -9.72
N ALA A 64 -2.75 8.83 -9.73
CA ALA A 64 -2.33 9.75 -10.78
C ALA A 64 -2.11 9.02 -12.12
N LYS A 65 -1.55 7.81 -12.08
CA LYS A 65 -1.27 7.02 -13.29
C LYS A 65 -2.48 6.32 -13.88
N TYR A 66 -3.32 5.74 -13.03
CA TYR A 66 -4.43 4.87 -13.46
C TYR A 66 -5.82 5.49 -13.29
N GLY A 67 -5.92 6.73 -12.81
CA GLY A 67 -7.17 7.48 -12.79
C GLY A 67 -8.27 6.77 -12.00
N VAL A 68 -8.10 6.60 -10.69
CA VAL A 68 -9.05 5.84 -9.84
C VAL A 68 -10.41 6.56 -9.66
N LEU A 69 -10.59 7.74 -10.26
CA LEU A 69 -11.88 8.42 -10.39
C LEU A 69 -12.55 8.08 -11.74
N HIS A 70 -13.14 6.89 -11.86
CA HIS A 70 -14.04 6.61 -12.99
C HIS A 70 -15.47 7.05 -12.64
N ARG A 71 -16.01 8.01 -13.43
CA ARG A 71 -17.46 8.24 -13.49
C ARG A 71 -18.11 7.02 -14.15
N ASN A 72 -19.08 6.39 -13.48
CA ASN A 72 -19.96 5.46 -14.18
C ASN A 72 -20.95 6.23 -15.08
N HIS A 73 -21.65 5.52 -15.96
CA HIS A 73 -22.67 6.08 -16.88
C HIS A 73 -23.86 6.75 -16.17
N LEU A 74 -23.95 6.63 -14.84
CA LEU A 74 -24.97 7.24 -13.98
C LEU A 74 -24.42 8.43 -13.17
N GLY A 75 -23.16 8.84 -13.39
CA GLY A 75 -22.54 9.98 -12.69
C GLY A 75 -22.12 9.73 -11.25
N ALA A 76 -22.20 8.49 -10.74
CA ALA A 76 -21.70 8.13 -9.42
C ALA A 76 -20.20 7.75 -9.48
N TYR A 77 -19.43 8.22 -8.50
CA TYR A 77 -18.03 7.83 -8.32
C TYR A 77 -17.99 6.38 -7.81
N ALA A 78 -17.58 5.44 -8.66
CA ALA A 78 -17.26 4.08 -8.23
C ALA A 78 -15.73 3.99 -8.04
N HIS A 79 -15.30 3.51 -6.88
CA HIS A 79 -13.89 3.20 -6.67
C HIS A 79 -13.58 1.90 -7.42
N LYS A 80 -12.51 1.87 -8.23
CA LYS A 80 -12.04 0.65 -8.88
C LYS A 80 -10.83 0.12 -8.12
N CYS A 81 -10.91 -1.13 -7.66
CA CYS A 81 -9.86 -1.73 -6.86
C CYS A 81 -8.65 -2.00 -7.74
N PHE A 82 -7.48 -1.49 -7.36
CA PHE A 82 -6.23 -1.73 -8.08
C PHE A 82 -5.88 -3.22 -8.16
N LEU A 83 -6.12 -3.98 -7.08
CA LEU A 83 -5.68 -5.37 -6.98
C LEU A 83 -6.57 -6.36 -7.74
N CYS A 84 -7.88 -6.16 -7.74
CA CYS A 84 -8.82 -7.09 -8.39
C CYS A 84 -9.60 -6.48 -9.56
N ALA A 85 -9.33 -5.21 -9.90
CA ALA A 85 -10.05 -4.43 -10.91
C ALA A 85 -11.57 -4.30 -10.69
N ASN A 86 -12.12 -4.84 -9.59
CA ASN A 86 -13.54 -4.75 -9.28
C ASN A 86 -13.92 -3.35 -8.82
N ASN A 87 -15.08 -2.89 -9.28
CA ASN A 87 -15.71 -1.70 -8.74
C ASN A 87 -16.25 -2.02 -7.34
N TYR A 88 -16.13 -1.07 -6.41
CA TYR A 88 -16.58 -1.22 -5.04
C TYR A 88 -17.12 0.11 -4.50
N LYS A 89 -18.01 0.01 -3.52
CA LYS A 89 -18.62 1.16 -2.86
C LYS A 89 -17.67 1.76 -1.83
N LYS A 90 -17.91 3.01 -1.45
CA LYS A 90 -17.14 3.71 -0.42
C LYS A 90 -17.14 2.95 0.92
N GLU A 91 -18.23 2.26 1.27
CA GLU A 91 -18.31 1.45 2.50
C GLU A 91 -17.38 0.22 2.49
N GLU A 92 -16.94 -0.19 1.29
CA GLU A 92 -16.02 -1.30 1.07
C GLU A 92 -14.56 -0.83 0.93
N LEU A 93 -14.28 0.44 1.24
CA LEU A 93 -12.92 0.97 1.33
C LEU A 93 -12.18 0.40 2.53
N PHE A 94 -10.94 -0.01 2.31
CA PHE A 94 -10.00 -0.15 3.40
C PHE A 94 -9.64 1.24 3.95
N SER A 95 -9.76 1.44 5.26
CA SER A 95 -9.47 2.74 5.86
C SER A 95 -8.02 3.15 5.59
N GLY A 96 -7.81 4.40 5.16
CA GLY A 96 -6.48 4.92 4.81
C GLY A 96 -5.97 4.59 3.39
N SER A 97 -6.77 3.91 2.55
CA SER A 97 -6.40 3.60 1.15
C SER A 97 -6.84 4.65 0.11
N GLU A 98 -7.50 5.73 0.54
CA GLU A 98 -7.98 6.86 -0.28
C GLU A 98 -8.81 6.50 -1.53
N GLY A 99 -9.25 5.25 -1.72
CA GLY A 99 -9.97 4.87 -2.93
C GLY A 99 -9.31 3.79 -3.78
N ALA A 100 -8.09 3.37 -3.46
CA ALA A 100 -7.29 2.51 -4.34
C ALA A 100 -7.50 1.00 -4.13
N ILE A 101 -7.81 0.56 -2.91
CA ILE A 101 -7.88 -0.87 -2.57
C ILE A 101 -9.19 -1.19 -1.82
N CYS A 102 -9.93 -2.18 -2.32
CA CYS A 102 -11.12 -2.66 -1.63
C CYS A 102 -10.76 -3.49 -0.38
N LYS A 103 -11.67 -3.48 0.60
CA LYS A 103 -11.55 -4.16 1.90
C LYS A 103 -11.22 -5.64 1.75
N ASN A 104 -11.78 -6.33 0.76
CA ASN A 104 -11.53 -7.75 0.53
C ASN A 104 -10.08 -8.04 0.11
N CYS A 105 -9.54 -7.25 -0.82
CA CYS A 105 -8.15 -7.39 -1.24
C CYS A 105 -7.19 -7.00 -0.12
N ALA A 106 -7.53 -6.00 0.70
CA ALA A 106 -6.75 -5.66 1.89
C ALA A 106 -6.77 -6.79 2.94
N ILE A 107 -7.91 -7.43 3.19
CA ILE A 107 -8.03 -8.57 4.11
C ILE A 107 -7.26 -9.78 3.58
N LEU A 108 -7.35 -10.07 2.28
CA LEU A 108 -6.63 -11.19 1.66
C LEU A 108 -5.12 -10.96 1.78
N ALA A 109 -4.65 -9.76 1.43
CA ALA A 109 -3.26 -9.33 1.61
C ALA A 109 -2.83 -9.28 3.09
N HIS A 110 -3.76 -9.21 4.05
CA HIS A 110 -3.40 -9.35 5.47
C HIS A 110 -3.31 -10.83 5.87
N LYS A 111 -4.31 -11.65 5.52
CA LYS A 111 -4.40 -13.07 5.88
C LYS A 111 -3.28 -13.91 5.27
N THR A 112 -2.98 -13.72 3.99
CA THR A 112 -1.89 -14.43 3.30
C THR A 112 -0.56 -14.23 4.01
N PHE A 113 -0.37 -13.10 4.69
CA PHE A 113 0.89 -12.73 5.33
C PHE A 113 0.88 -12.90 6.85
N SER A 114 -0.30 -13.06 7.47
CA SER A 114 -0.48 -13.50 8.86
C SER A 114 -0.30 -15.01 9.03
N LEU A 115 -0.38 -15.77 7.93
CA LEU A 115 -0.24 -17.24 7.90
C LEU A 115 1.10 -17.73 7.35
N SER A 116 2.06 -16.83 7.11
CA SER A 116 3.45 -17.25 6.86
C SER A 116 4.12 -17.56 8.21
N PRO A 117 4.67 -18.77 8.41
CA PRO A 117 5.46 -19.12 9.59
C PRO A 117 6.58 -18.11 9.88
#